data_AF-A0A5K0XCD0-F1
#
_entry.id   AF-A0A5K0XCD0-F1
#
_cell.length_a   1.000
_cell.length_b   1.000
_cell.length_c   1.000
_cell.angle_alpha   90.00
_cell.angle_beta   90.00
_cell.angle_gamma   90.00
#
_symmetry.space_group_name_H-M   'P 1'
#
loop_
_entity.id
_entity.type
_entity.pdbx_description
1 polymer ?
#
loop_
_entity_poly.entity_id
_entity_poly.type
_entity_poly.pdbx_seq_one_letter_code
_entity_poly.pdbx_strand_id
1 'polypeptide(L)'
;MGMVKIAARDAAMTFLWVGCASTLRPLTANLFSYLQPRPPLALLLRTTIVFLLRYIFISIGKFLGGASFNPAITTTFYAAGLGRGSLFSLAIRFPAQ
;
A
#
# COMPACT_ATOMS: atom_id res chain seq x y z
N MET A 1 4.75 -6.98 19.16
CA MET A 1 4.35 -5.56 19.31
C MET A 1 2.90 -5.53 19.76
N GLY A 2 2.49 -4.58 20.62
CA GLY A 2 1.09 -4.50 21.07
C GLY A 2 0.12 -4.23 19.91
N MET A 3 -1.10 -4.79 19.97
CA MET A 3 -2.12 -4.68 18.92
C MET A 3 -2.47 -3.23 18.58
N VAL A 4 -2.61 -2.37 19.59
CA VAL A 4 -2.88 -0.94 19.39
C VAL A 4 -1.73 -0.25 18.65
N LYS A 5 -0.47 -0.61 18.97
CA LYS A 5 0.71 -0.02 18.32
C LYS A 5 0.84 -0.44 16.86
N ILE A 6 0.49 -1.68 16.49
CA ILE A 6 0.50 -2.09 15.08
C ILE A 6 -0.65 -1.45 14.30
N ALA A 7 -1.85 -1.34 14.89
CA ALA A 7 -2.98 -0.65 14.27
C ALA A 7 -2.68 0.84 14.04
N ALA A 8 -2.05 1.54 15.00
CA ALA A 8 -1.64 2.93 14.79
C ALA A 8 -0.64 3.10 13.63
N ARG A 9 0.26 2.11 13.44
CA ARG A 9 1.20 2.11 12.31
C ARG A 9 0.51 1.81 10.99
N ASP A 10 -0.48 0.92 10.98
CA ASP A 10 -1.34 0.69 9.82
C ASP A 10 -2.08 1.98 9.43
N ALA A 11 -2.65 2.71 10.39
CA ALA A 11 -3.30 4.00 10.15
C ALA A 11 -2.37 5.04 9.54
N ALA A 12 -1.18 5.22 10.13
CA ALA A 12 -0.19 6.15 9.59
C ALA A 12 0.25 5.75 8.17
N MET A 13 0.47 4.47 7.92
CA MET A 13 0.85 3.97 6.60
C MET A 13 -0.26 4.15 5.56
N THR A 14 -1.51 3.85 5.92
CA THR A 14 -2.67 4.00 5.06
C THR A 14 -2.90 5.46 4.71
N PHE A 15 -2.84 6.35 5.70
CA PHE A 15 -2.96 7.78 5.48
C PHE A 15 -1.92 8.29 4.47
N LEU A 16 -0.65 7.92 4.66
CA LEU A 16 0.42 8.29 3.74
C LEU A 16 0.24 7.66 2.35
N TRP A 17 -0.16 6.39 2.30
CA TRP A 17 -0.42 5.67 1.05
C TRP A 17 -1.53 6.34 0.24
N VAL A 18 -2.67 6.63 0.86
CA VAL A 18 -3.82 7.28 0.21
C VAL A 18 -3.43 8.70 -0.23
N GLY A 19 -2.70 9.45 0.61
CA GLY A 19 -2.15 10.74 0.26
C GLY A 19 -1.32 10.69 -1.02
N CYS A 20 -0.30 9.81 -1.08
CA CYS A 20 0.51 9.62 -2.28
C CYS A 20 -0.31 9.11 -3.48
N ALA A 21 -1.14 8.09 -3.28
CA ALA A 21 -1.89 7.44 -4.33
C ALA A 21 -2.90 8.38 -5.02
N SER A 22 -3.52 9.28 -4.25
CA SER A 22 -4.45 10.30 -4.78
C SER A 22 -3.79 11.22 -5.82
N THR A 23 -2.48 11.44 -5.72
CA THR A 23 -1.72 12.31 -6.63
C THR A 23 -1.12 11.59 -7.85
N LEU A 24 -1.17 10.25 -7.91
CA LEU A 24 -0.57 9.47 -9.00
C LEU A 24 -1.18 9.79 -10.36
N ARG A 25 -2.50 9.98 -10.43
CA ARG A 25 -3.18 10.30 -11.68
C ARG A 25 -2.75 11.66 -12.24
N PRO A 26 -2.85 12.79 -11.50
CA PRO A 26 -2.40 14.07 -12.02
C PRO A 26 -0.89 14.09 -12.29
N LEU A 27 -0.06 13.44 -11.45
CA LEU A 27 1.38 13.34 -11.68
C LEU A 27 1.71 12.64 -13.00
N THR A 28 1.09 11.47 -13.25
CA THR A 28 1.33 10.72 -14.50
C THR A 28 0.74 11.42 -15.72
N ALA A 29 -0.37 12.15 -15.58
CA ALA A 29 -0.93 12.95 -16.66
C ALA A 29 0.01 14.09 -17.08
N ASN A 30 0.55 14.83 -16.10
CA ASN A 30 1.54 15.87 -16.34
C ASN A 30 2.83 15.31 -16.95
N LEU A 31 3.32 14.17 -16.47
CA LEU A 31 4.52 13.56 -17.05
C LEU A 31 4.29 13.11 -18.51
N PHE A 32 3.11 12.55 -18.80
CA PHE A 32 2.79 12.01 -20.11
C PHE A 32 2.46 13.10 -21.14
N SER A 33 2.09 14.31 -20.74
CA SER A 33 1.94 15.43 -21.68
C SER A 33 3.27 15.84 -22.31
N TYR A 34 4.38 15.74 -21.57
CA TYR A 34 5.72 16.01 -22.08
C TYR A 34 6.32 14.83 -22.86
N LEU A 35 6.19 13.60 -22.33
CA LEU A 35 6.83 12.42 -22.92
C LEU A 35 6.04 11.80 -24.08
N GLN A 36 4.74 12.06 -24.15
CA GLN A 36 3.81 11.52 -25.17
C GLN A 36 3.99 10.00 -25.44
N PRO A 37 4.09 9.14 -24.42
CA PRO A 37 4.33 7.73 -24.63
C PRO A 37 3.13 7.08 -25.34
N ARG A 38 3.39 6.27 -26.38
CA ARG A 38 2.35 5.49 -27.06
C ARG A 38 2.11 4.16 -26.34
N PRO A 39 0.92 3.54 -26.48
CA PRO A 39 0.72 2.16 -26.06
C PRO A 39 1.70 1.21 -26.78
N PRO A 40 2.28 0.19 -26.10
CA PRO A 40 2.05 -0.23 -24.71
C PRO A 40 2.95 0.48 -23.68
N LEU A 41 3.90 1.33 -24.10
CA LEU A 41 4.87 2.00 -23.22
C LEU A 41 4.18 2.86 -22.14
N ALA A 42 3.10 3.55 -22.48
CA ALA A 42 2.32 4.34 -21.51
C ALA A 42 1.78 3.49 -20.35
N LEU A 43 1.33 2.27 -20.64
CA LEU A 43 0.85 1.34 -19.63
C LEU A 43 2.03 0.87 -18.76
N LEU A 44 3.14 0.47 -19.38
CA LEU A 44 4.36 0.04 -18.69
C LEU A 44 4.90 1.12 -17.74
N LEU A 45 4.94 2.37 -18.16
CA LEU A 45 5.40 3.48 -17.32
C LEU A 45 4.48 3.66 -16.12
N ARG A 46 3.15 3.69 -16.36
CA ARG A 46 2.18 3.87 -15.28
C ARG A 46 2.21 2.70 -14.28
N THR A 47 2.29 1.46 -14.76
CA THR A 47 2.38 0.29 -13.88
C THR A 47 3.69 0.27 -13.09
N THR A 48 4.82 0.60 -13.73
CA THR A 48 6.13 0.72 -13.07
C THR A 48 6.09 1.74 -11.92
N ILE A 49 5.54 2.93 -12.15
CA ILE A 49 5.44 3.98 -11.12
C ILE A 49 4.62 3.48 -9.92
N VAL A 50 3.46 2.89 -10.16
CA VAL A 50 2.60 2.36 -9.08
C VAL A 50 3.27 1.19 -8.37
N PHE A 51 3.97 0.33 -9.09
CA PHE A 51 4.70 -0.81 -8.54
C PHE A 51 5.83 -0.35 -7.61
N LEU A 52 6.66 0.61 -8.05
CA LEU A 52 7.73 1.17 -7.23
C LEU A 52 7.19 1.82 -5.95
N LEU A 53 6.10 2.59 -6.06
CA LEU A 53 5.46 3.18 -4.89
C LEU A 53 4.98 2.08 -3.91
N ARG A 54 4.27 1.05 -4.41
CA ARG A 54 3.85 -0.08 -3.57
C ARG A 54 5.04 -0.78 -2.92
N TYR A 55 6.11 -1.01 -3.67
CA TYR A 55 7.32 -1.66 -3.16
C TYR A 55 7.95 -0.88 -1.99
N ILE A 56 8.02 0.44 -2.10
CA ILE A 56 8.49 1.32 -1.03
C ILE A 56 7.61 1.16 0.22
N PHE A 57 6.28 1.28 0.08
CA PHE A 57 5.36 1.15 1.21
C PHE A 57 5.41 -0.25 1.86
N ILE A 58 5.47 -1.32 1.07
CA ILE A 58 5.62 -2.70 1.61
C ILE A 58 6.92 -2.83 2.40
N SER A 59 8.02 -2.25 1.89
CA SER A 59 9.32 -2.29 2.57
C SER A 59 9.27 -1.52 3.89
N ILE A 60 8.69 -0.31 3.89
CA ILE A 60 8.45 0.47 5.11
C ILE A 60 7.59 -0.32 6.11
N GLY A 61 6.52 -0.97 5.65
CA GLY A 61 5.66 -1.80 6.50
C GLY A 61 6.39 -2.95 7.18
N LYS A 62 7.32 -3.61 6.47
CA LYS A 62 8.21 -4.62 7.05
C LYS A 62 9.09 -4.03 8.15
N PHE A 63 9.74 -2.89 7.91
CA PHE A 63 10.54 -2.18 8.92
C PHE A 63 9.70 -1.73 10.13
N LEU A 64 8.43 -1.37 9.91
CA LEU A 64 7.46 -1.00 10.95
C LEU A 64 6.84 -2.21 11.67
N GLY A 65 7.45 -3.39 11.57
CA GLY A 65 7.02 -4.59 12.31
C GLY A 65 5.84 -5.32 11.67
N GLY A 66 5.69 -5.22 10.35
CA GLY A 66 4.60 -5.86 9.59
C GLY A 66 3.35 -5.01 9.48
N ALA A 67 3.50 -3.67 9.54
CA ALA A 67 2.41 -2.75 9.26
C ALA A 67 1.97 -2.89 7.79
N SER A 68 0.69 -2.69 7.54
CA SER A 68 0.06 -2.85 6.24
C SER A 68 -0.88 -1.67 6.01
N PHE A 69 -0.93 -1.20 4.77
CA PHE A 69 -1.84 -0.14 4.31
C PHE A 69 -3.03 -0.69 3.52
N ASN A 70 -3.19 -2.02 3.49
CA ASN A 70 -4.14 -2.68 2.61
C ASN A 70 -4.80 -3.87 3.32
N PRO A 71 -6.10 -3.80 3.63
CA PRO A 71 -6.81 -4.86 4.35
C PRO A 71 -6.92 -6.14 3.52
N ALA A 72 -6.94 -6.06 2.19
CA ALA A 72 -6.95 -7.25 1.33
C ALA A 72 -5.66 -8.05 1.52
N ILE A 73 -4.49 -7.41 1.57
CA ILE A 73 -3.22 -8.10 1.82
C ILE A 73 -3.25 -8.81 3.17
N THR A 74 -3.68 -8.09 4.21
CA THR A 74 -3.73 -8.62 5.58
C THR A 74 -4.71 -9.81 5.68
N THR A 75 -5.86 -9.73 4.99
CA THR A 75 -6.87 -10.79 4.93
C THR A 75 -6.38 -12.01 4.15
N THR A 76 -5.80 -11.80 2.97
CA THR A 76 -5.31 -12.89 2.11
C THR A 76 -4.20 -13.68 2.80
N PHE A 77 -3.24 -13.00 3.44
CA PHE A 77 -2.20 -13.71 4.18
C PHE A 77 -2.75 -14.46 5.39
N TYR A 78 -3.72 -13.91 6.11
CA TYR A 78 -4.41 -14.63 7.18
C TYR A 78 -5.12 -15.88 6.66
N ALA A 79 -5.92 -15.75 5.60
CA ALA A 79 -6.66 -16.86 4.98
C ALA A 79 -5.72 -17.96 4.45
N ALA A 80 -4.53 -17.59 3.96
CA ALA A 80 -3.51 -18.51 3.51
C ALA A 80 -2.73 -19.20 4.65
N GLY A 81 -3.01 -18.89 5.92
CA GLY A 81 -2.25 -19.40 7.07
C GLY A 81 -0.84 -18.81 7.20
N LEU A 82 -0.52 -17.77 6.42
CA LEU A 82 0.78 -17.07 6.41
C LEU A 82 0.76 -15.79 7.26
N GLY A 83 -0.41 -15.37 7.73
CA GLY A 83 -0.63 -14.18 8.54
C GLY A 83 -0.20 -14.39 9.99
N ARG A 84 0.46 -13.39 10.59
CA ARG A 84 0.95 -13.43 11.99
C ARG A 84 -0.10 -13.02 13.04
N GLY A 85 -1.38 -12.91 12.67
CA GLY A 85 -2.44 -12.34 13.51
C GLY A 85 -3.63 -13.28 13.70
N SER A 86 -4.46 -13.00 14.71
CA SER A 86 -5.76 -13.63 14.93
C SER A 86 -6.89 -12.83 14.30
N LEU A 87 -8.11 -13.39 14.23
CA LEU A 87 -9.32 -12.66 13.83
C LEU A 87 -9.50 -11.37 14.65
N PHE A 88 -9.20 -11.41 15.94
CA PHE A 88 -9.28 -10.23 16.81
C PHE A 88 -8.27 -9.14 16.40
N SER A 89 -7.05 -9.53 16.03
CA SER A 89 -6.05 -8.59 15.50
C SER A 89 -6.51 -7.97 14.18
N LEU A 90 -7.10 -8.77 13.28
CA LEU A 90 -7.66 -8.25 12.03
C LEU A 90 -8.80 -7.25 12.26
N ALA A 91 -9.70 -7.55 13.21
CA ALA A 91 -10.82 -6.67 13.54
C ALA A 91 -10.39 -5.28 14.00
N ILE A 92 -9.24 -5.17 14.67
CA ILE A 92 -8.66 -3.88 15.09
C ILE A 92 -7.89 -3.21 13.96
N ARG A 93 -7.20 -3.99 13.12
CA ARG A 93 -6.33 -3.47 12.06
C ARG A 93 -7.10 -3.02 10.82
N PHE A 94 -8.23 -3.64 10.49
CA PHE A 94 -9.01 -3.26 9.30
C PHE A 94 -9.55 -1.83 9.36
N PRO A 95 -10.17 -1.34 10.45
CA PRO A 95 -10.61 0.05 10.51
C PRO A 95 -9.47 1.06 10.52
N ALA A 96 -8.25 0.61 10.86
CA ALA A 96 -7.06 1.44 10.77
C ALA A 96 -6.46 1.46 9.35
N GLN A 97 -6.84 0.53 8.47
CA GLN A 97 -6.38 0.44 7.08
C GLN A 97 -7.44 0.98 6.10
#